data_AF-A0A7Y0S5J4-F1
#
_entry.id   AF-A0A7Y0S5J4-F1
#
_cell.length_a   1.000
_cell.length_b   1.000
_cell.length_c   1.000
_cell.angle_alpha   90.00
_cell.angle_beta   90.00
_cell.angle_gamma   90.00
#
_symmetry.space_group_name_H-M   'P 1'
#
loop_
_entity.id
_entity.type
_entity.pdbx_description
1 polymer ?
#
loop_
_entity_poly.entity_id
_entity_poly.type
_entity_poly.pdbx_seq_one_letter_code
_entity_poly.pdbx_strand_id
1 'polypeptide(L)' 'RILKDLDDDIKGKDILLVEDIIDTGNTLNKIRELLSLREPKSIAICTLLDKPSRREVNVPVDWIGFEIPDEFVVGVGI' A
#
# COMPACT_ATOMS: atom_id res chain seq x y z
N ARG A 1 -11.43 -2.50 -9.90
CA ARG A 1 -12.24 -3.73 -9.70
C ARG A 1 -11.39 -4.68 -8.90
N ILE A 2 -11.80 -5.05 -7.67
CA ILE A 2 -11.10 -6.07 -6.89
C ILE A 2 -11.39 -7.42 -7.51
N LEU A 3 -10.33 -8.16 -7.87
CA LEU A 3 -10.45 -9.50 -8.48
C LEU A 3 -10.48 -10.61 -7.42
N LYS A 4 -9.83 -10.38 -6.29
CA LYS A 4 -9.84 -11.25 -5.11
C LYS A 4 -10.00 -10.38 -3.88
N ASP A 5 -11.06 -10.64 -3.13
CA ASP A 5 -11.35 -9.94 -1.88
C ASP A 5 -10.73 -10.69 -0.69
N LEU A 6 -10.76 -10.07 0.48
CA LEU A 6 -10.36 -10.70 1.74
C LEU A 6 -11.29 -11.87 2.06
N ASP A 7 -10.70 -13.02 2.41
CA ASP A 7 -11.44 -14.21 2.83
C ASP A 7 -12.02 -14.07 4.26
N ASP A 8 -11.34 -13.28 5.12
CA ASP A 8 -11.70 -13.06 6.52
C ASP A 8 -12.17 -11.63 6.80
N ASP A 9 -13.02 -11.48 7.83
CA ASP A 9 -13.39 -10.17 8.37
C ASP A 9 -12.18 -9.48 9.03
N ILE A 10 -12.06 -8.17 8.84
CA ILE A 10 -10.99 -7.34 9.39
C ILE A 10 -11.48 -6.32 10.43
N LYS A 11 -12.77 -6.31 10.73
CA LYS A 11 -13.35 -5.41 11.73
C LYS A 11 -12.64 -5.53 13.07
N GLY A 12 -12.22 -4.38 13.63
CA GLY A 12 -11.54 -4.30 14.91
C GLY A 12 -10.13 -4.89 14.95
N LYS A 13 -9.55 -5.30 13.80
CA LYS A 13 -8.18 -5.84 13.73
C LYS A 13 -7.17 -4.75 13.37
N ASP A 14 -5.93 -4.93 13.80
CA ASP A 14 -4.79 -4.13 13.37
C ASP A 14 -4.29 -4.71 12.02
N ILE A 15 -4.36 -3.92 10.94
CA ILE A 15 -4.03 -4.37 9.59
C ILE A 15 -2.71 -3.74 9.13
N LEU A 16 -1.83 -4.56 8.57
CA LEU A 16 -0.61 -4.13 7.89
C LEU A 16 -0.75 -4.41 6.40
N LEU A 17 -0.76 -3.34 5.60
CA LEU A 17 -0.62 -3.43 4.15
C LEU A 17 0.86 -3.54 3.79
N VAL A 18 1.21 -4.56 3.02
CA VAL A 18 2.57 -4.81 2.54
C VAL A 18 2.56 -4.67 1.03
N GLU A 19 3.25 -3.66 0.53
CA GLU A 19 3.42 -3.38 -0.89
C GLU A 19 4.86 -3.65 -1.32
N ASP A 20 5.04 -4.03 -2.57
CA ASP A 20 6.34 -4.20 -3.20
C ASP A 20 6.93 -2.84 -3.63
N ILE A 21 6.13 -2.02 -4.30
CA ILE A 21 6.51 -0.71 -4.79
C ILE A 21 5.35 0.28 -4.73
N ILE A 22 5.61 1.45 -4.17
CA ILE A 22 4.68 2.57 -4.23
C ILE A 22 5.16 3.58 -5.25
N ASP A 23 4.40 3.68 -6.34
CA ASP A 23 4.63 4.62 -7.43
C ASP A 23 3.76 5.88 -7.23
N THR A 24 2.71 6.08 -8.06
CA THR A 24 1.79 7.23 -7.91
C THR A 24 1.02 7.27 -6.59
N GLY A 25 0.81 6.11 -5.96
CA GLY A 25 0.04 5.96 -4.72
C GLY A 25 -1.46 5.79 -4.93
N ASN A 26 -1.96 5.92 -6.16
CA ASN A 26 -3.39 5.86 -6.47
C ASN A 26 -4.03 4.50 -6.12
N THR A 27 -3.34 3.40 -6.41
CA THR A 27 -3.82 2.04 -6.09
C THR A 27 -3.95 1.86 -4.58
N LEU A 28 -2.87 2.16 -3.86
CA LEU A 28 -2.80 2.02 -2.42
C LEU A 28 -3.80 2.91 -1.69
N ASN A 29 -4.00 4.16 -2.14
CA ASN A 29 -5.01 5.05 -1.57
C ASN A 29 -6.43 4.46 -1.72
N LYS A 30 -6.78 3.93 -2.90
CA LYS A 30 -8.07 3.28 -3.13
C LYS A 30 -8.25 2.03 -2.26
N ILE A 31 -7.20 1.21 -2.12
CA ILE A 31 -7.25 0.01 -1.26
C ILE A 31 -7.46 0.43 0.19
N ARG A 32 -6.70 1.40 0.69
CA ARG A 32 -6.83 1.91 2.06
C ARG A 32 -8.24 2.44 2.33
N GLU A 33 -8.82 3.21 1.41
CA GLU A 33 -10.21 3.69 1.52
C GLU A 33 -11.20 2.52 1.63
N LEU A 34 -11.08 1.53 0.74
CA LEU A 34 -11.96 0.36 0.73
C LEU A 34 -11.84 -0.49 2.01
N LEU A 35 -10.64 -0.65 2.54
CA LEU A 35 -10.42 -1.38 3.79
C LEU A 35 -10.91 -0.60 5.01
N SER A 36 -10.82 0.73 4.99
CA SER A 36 -11.31 1.58 6.07
C SER A 36 -12.83 1.44 6.27
N LEU A 37 -13.58 1.18 5.19
CA LEU A 37 -15.03 0.92 5.25
C LEU A 37 -15.39 -0.35 6.03
N ARG A 38 -14.43 -1.24 6.30
CA ARG A 38 -14.62 -2.47 7.07
C ARG A 38 -14.35 -2.29 8.57
N GLU A 39 -14.12 -1.06 9.02
CA GLU A 39 -13.89 -0.70 10.42
C GLU A 39 -12.74 -1.47 11.11
N PRO A 40 -11.53 -1.56 10.50
CA PRO A 40 -10.36 -2.08 11.20
C PRO A 40 -10.00 -1.16 12.38
N LYS A 41 -9.28 -1.70 13.36
CA LYS A 41 -8.76 -0.92 14.51
C LYS A 41 -7.65 0.03 14.08
N SER A 42 -6.79 -0.41 13.15
CA SER A 42 -5.78 0.42 12.52
C SER A 42 -5.43 -0.11 11.13
N ILE A 43 -4.89 0.76 10.28
CA ILE A 43 -4.24 0.39 9.02
C ILE A 43 -2.88 1.06 9.00
N ALA A 44 -1.83 0.26 8.90
CA ALA A 44 -0.46 0.71 8.69
C ALA A 44 0.07 0.19 7.35
N ILE A 45 1.09 0.83 6.80
CA ILE A 45 1.62 0.57 5.46
C ILE A 45 3.13 0.36 5.53
N CYS A 46 3.59 -0.75 4.96
CA CYS A 46 5.00 -1.05 4.72
C CYS A 46 5.23 -1.26 3.22
N THR A 47 6.29 -0.67 2.67
CA THR A 47 6.72 -0.93 1.29
C THR A 47 8.18 -1.31 1.22
N LEU A 48 8.52 -2.18 0.26
CA LEU A 48 9.92 -2.42 -0.08
C LEU A 48 10.53 -1.23 -0.82
N LEU A 49 9.86 -0.73 -1.87
CA LEU A 49 10.34 0.39 -2.70
C LEU A 49 9.37 1.57 -2.68
N ASP A 50 9.90 2.80 -2.62
CA ASP A 50 9.13 4.03 -2.72
C ASP A 50 9.69 4.95 -3.81
N LYS A 51 8.83 5.48 -4.70
CA LYS A 51 9.16 6.47 -5.73
C LYS A 51 8.52 7.82 -5.39
N PRO A 52 9.06 8.59 -4.42
CA PRO A 52 8.43 9.82 -3.97
C PRO A 52 8.28 10.87 -5.07
N SER A 53 9.16 10.88 -6.07
CA SER A 53 9.09 11.80 -7.23
C SER A 53 7.84 11.61 -8.11
N ARG A 54 7.16 10.47 -8.00
CA ARG A 54 5.95 10.15 -8.78
C ARG A 54 4.66 10.25 -7.99
N ARG A 55 4.74 10.63 -6.72
CA ARG A 55 3.60 10.74 -5.81
C ARG A 55 2.55 11.72 -6.36
N GLU A 56 1.36 11.22 -6.66
CA GLU A 56 0.22 12.03 -7.11
C GLU A 56 -0.80 12.25 -5.98
N VAL A 57 -0.86 11.32 -5.03
CA VAL A 57 -1.76 11.36 -3.87
C VAL A 57 -0.97 11.14 -2.60
N ASN A 58 -1.30 11.86 -1.53
CA ASN A 58 -0.62 11.69 -0.26
C ASN A 58 -0.98 10.33 0.35
N VAL A 59 0.01 9.44 0.48
CA VAL A 59 -0.14 8.15 1.16
C VAL A 59 0.87 8.11 2.30
N PRO A 60 0.43 8.16 3.57
CA PRO A 60 1.33 8.01 4.70
C PRO A 60 1.82 6.57 4.77
N VAL A 61 3.13 6.39 4.64
CA VAL A 61 3.81 5.09 4.71
C VAL A 61 4.55 5.03 6.04
N ASP A 62 4.30 3.97 6.83
CA ASP A 62 4.88 3.83 8.16
C ASP A 62 6.29 3.23 8.10
N TRP A 63 6.57 2.36 7.12
CA TRP A 63 7.88 1.77 6.90
C TRP A 63 8.25 1.73 5.41
N ILE A 64 9.43 2.25 5.09
CA ILE A 64 10.01 2.26 3.74
C ILE A 64 11.30 1.45 3.78
N GLY A 65 11.42 0.44 2.92
CA GLY A 65 12.66 -0.29 2.71
C GLY A 65 13.71 0.58 2.02
N PHE A 66 13.40 1.06 0.81
CA PHE A 66 14.27 1.90 0.01
C PHE A 66 13.48 2.95 -0.77
N GLU A 67 13.92 4.21 -0.69
CA GLU A 67 13.51 5.23 -1.66
C GLU A 67 14.38 5.09 -2.92
N ILE A 68 13.74 5.10 -4.10
CA ILE A 68 14.40 4.90 -5.39
C ILE A 68 14.02 5.99 -6.40
N PRO A 69 14.88 6.29 -7.39
CA PRO A 69 14.53 7.17 -8.50
C PRO A 69 13.43 6.54 -9.39
N ASP A 70 12.87 7.34 -10.29
CA ASP A 70 11.93 6.83 -11.29
C ASP A 70 12.63 6.06 -12.41
N GLU A 71 13.02 4.83 -12.09
CA GLU A 71 13.63 3.91 -13.02
C GLU A 71 12.83 2.61 -13.09
N PHE A 72 12.96 1.89 -14.20
CA PHE A 72 12.34 0.58 -14.32
C PHE A 72 13.09 -0.45 -13.45
N VAL A 73 12.37 -1.16 -12.59
CA VAL A 73 12.93 -2.14 -11.65
C VAL A 73 12.29 -3.51 -11.86
N VAL A 74 13.06 -4.58 -11.63
CA VAL A 74 12.62 -5.98 -11.76
C VAL A 74 13.30 -6.86 -10.71
N GLY A 75 12.68 -7.99 -10.40
CA GLY A 75 13.22 -8.99 -9.47
C GLY A 75 12.60 -8.90 -8.08
N VAL A 76 12.94 -9.83 -7.19
CA VAL A 76 12.37 -9.92 -5.81
C VAL A 76 10.83 -9.87 -5.74
N GLY A 77 10.14 -10.30 -6.80
CA GLY A 77 8.68 -10.30 -6.89
C GLY A 77 8.06 -9.14 -7.66
N ILE A 78 8.90 -8.22 -8.16
CA ILE A 78 8.53 -7.04 -8.97
C ILE A 78 8.73 -7.33 -10.47
#